data_AF-A0A3M0WBA0-F1
#
_entry.id   AF-A0A3M0WBA0-F1
#
_cell.length_a   1.000
_cell.length_b   1.000
_cell.length_c   1.000
_cell.angle_alpha   90.00
_cell.angle_beta   90.00
_cell.angle_gamma   90.00
#
_symmetry.space_group_name_H-M   'P 1'
#
loop_
_entity.id
_entity.type
_entity.pdbx_description
1 polymer ?
#
loop_
_entity_poly.entity_id
_entity_poly.type
_entity_poly.pdbx_seq_one_letter_code
_entity_poly.pdbx_strand_id
1 'polypeptide(L)'
;MAGDHGAVARFDRVLNFRDVGEFVRPLKRGLLYRSAQLDDATPSDRSTLTNRLNLTTVIDLRSTTEHIIAAKKHADGIPGLDYAEINLNGRAFERALVWQLKYSSLARLLFLMALGYRREGIAVLSQEIMVPRGLTGLGIDTLNYSGPEIKQIFDILANQASYPVLVHCTQGKDRTGISILLVLLLCGAAMEDIVKDYRRSELELESDKDERLKEIAKFGLDESFVKCPPDFCDGILSHLETKFGGVGKYLESIGVDEPQQAKIRSILEYQQIPYISDVGAFRLKPLFIAASAVMVVTFNLSFLAERWLRHNGRLAPNTGFQRTVSLLSIFFTVVGAVGLILLTIFDTYRHNTVHHACLGLFIGGYVVSAILVCIEYQRLGVHYRQFRILRLSFWTKLGFIVVEVALGIVFAVYSSTSSDSRDDGRLVRAAHKRDVAAATEWSVAFVFTLYVLSYIIDLLPAIQSRNHIPQGLVHSNGATISPPESEVEQGQAQGDSLVG
;
A
#
# COMPACT_ATOMS: atom_id res chain seq x y z
N MET A 1 28.06 -23.12 6.59
CA MET A 1 29.07 -22.48 5.73
C MET A 1 28.38 -21.29 5.09
N ALA A 2 28.70 -20.07 5.51
CA ALA A 2 28.11 -18.86 4.95
C ALA A 2 28.83 -18.55 3.63
N GLY A 3 28.15 -18.73 2.51
CA GLY A 3 28.66 -18.37 1.19
C GLY A 3 28.82 -16.85 1.10
N ASP A 4 29.91 -16.42 0.47
CA ASP A 4 30.16 -15.02 0.10
C ASP A 4 29.14 -14.56 -0.97
N HIS A 5 27.93 -14.23 -0.50
CA HIS A 5 26.84 -13.65 -1.28
C HIS A 5 27.02 -12.14 -1.53
N GLY A 6 28.17 -11.56 -1.16
CA GLY A 6 28.36 -10.11 -1.09
C GLY A 6 28.87 -9.42 -2.36
N ALA A 7 29.41 -10.17 -3.33
CA ALA A 7 29.84 -9.61 -4.61
C ALA A 7 28.82 -9.94 -5.70
N VAL A 8 28.26 -8.91 -6.35
CA VAL A 8 27.44 -9.03 -7.57
C VAL A 8 28.16 -9.99 -8.51
N ALA A 9 27.56 -11.15 -8.76
CA ALA A 9 28.11 -12.13 -9.70
C ALA A 9 28.23 -11.44 -11.06
N ARG A 10 29.47 -11.16 -11.48
CA ARG A 10 29.73 -10.55 -12.79
C ARG A 10 29.68 -11.68 -13.81
N PHE A 11 28.72 -11.58 -14.71
CA PHE A 11 28.55 -12.50 -15.82
C PHE A 11 29.30 -12.01 -17.05
N ASP A 12 29.86 -12.94 -17.81
CA ASP A 12 30.60 -12.63 -19.03
C ASP A 12 29.65 -12.34 -20.19
N ARG A 13 28.57 -13.13 -20.31
CA ARG A 13 27.61 -13.04 -21.42
C ARG A 13 26.15 -12.91 -20.99
N VAL A 14 25.82 -13.17 -19.72
CA VAL A 14 24.46 -12.95 -19.22
C VAL A 14 24.28 -11.49 -18.84
N LEU A 15 23.57 -10.75 -19.68
CA LEU A 15 23.31 -9.33 -19.47
C LEU A 15 22.14 -9.08 -18.52
N ASN A 16 22.07 -7.84 -18.01
CA ASN A 16 20.96 -7.36 -17.20
C ASN A 16 20.66 -8.21 -15.94
N PHE A 17 21.65 -8.98 -15.48
CA PHE A 17 21.53 -9.88 -14.34
C PHE A 17 21.58 -9.10 -13.02
N ARG A 18 20.65 -9.38 -12.09
CA ARG A 18 20.72 -8.92 -10.70
C ARG A 18 19.81 -9.69 -9.77
N ASP A 19 20.16 -9.69 -8.48
CA ASP A 19 19.27 -10.05 -7.37
C ASP A 19 18.34 -8.88 -7.07
N VAL A 20 17.03 -9.07 -7.23
CA VAL A 20 16.05 -8.01 -6.99
C VAL A 20 16.05 -7.61 -5.51
N GLY A 21 16.24 -8.58 -4.60
CA GLY A 21 16.31 -8.34 -3.16
C GLY A 21 17.59 -7.61 -2.73
N GLU A 22 18.60 -7.48 -3.59
CA GLU A 22 19.76 -6.63 -3.28
C GLU A 22 19.39 -5.14 -3.33
N PHE A 23 18.61 -4.76 -4.35
CA PHE A 23 18.33 -3.37 -4.73
C PHE A 23 16.99 -2.84 -4.21
N VAL A 24 15.98 -3.70 -4.06
CA VAL A 24 14.62 -3.28 -3.68
C VAL A 24 14.24 -3.88 -2.34
N ARG A 25 13.84 -3.04 -1.40
CA ARG A 25 13.30 -3.44 -0.10
C ARG A 25 11.77 -3.55 -0.22
N PRO A 26 11.09 -4.47 0.50
CA PRO A 26 11.56 -5.29 1.64
C PRO A 26 12.07 -6.71 1.30
N LEU A 27 12.43 -6.99 0.05
CA LEU A 27 12.75 -8.35 -0.39
C LEU A 27 14.04 -8.91 0.24
N LYS A 28 14.01 -10.23 0.48
CA LYS A 28 15.14 -11.09 0.86
C LYS A 28 16.06 -11.28 -0.33
N ARG A 29 17.36 -11.32 -0.05
CA ARG A 29 18.39 -11.64 -1.03
C ARG A 29 18.42 -13.13 -1.33
N GLY A 30 18.97 -13.45 -2.48
CA GLY A 30 19.25 -14.83 -2.87
C GLY A 30 18.02 -15.62 -3.29
N LEU A 31 16.87 -14.98 -3.45
CA LEU A 31 15.60 -15.65 -3.76
C LEU A 31 15.08 -15.33 -5.16
N LEU A 32 15.04 -14.05 -5.54
CA LEU A 32 14.45 -13.61 -6.79
C LEU A 32 15.48 -12.84 -7.64
N TYR A 33 15.85 -13.44 -8.76
CA TYR A 33 16.77 -12.87 -9.73
C TYR A 33 16.03 -12.47 -11.00
N ARG A 34 16.61 -11.52 -11.73
CA ARG A 34 16.20 -11.18 -13.10
C ARG A 34 17.41 -11.08 -14.03
N SER A 35 17.24 -11.41 -15.30
CA SER A 35 18.28 -11.27 -16.32
C SER A 35 17.73 -11.12 -17.73
N ALA A 36 18.61 -10.83 -18.68
CA ALA A 36 18.39 -11.13 -20.10
C ALA A 36 18.43 -12.65 -20.34
N GLN A 37 18.26 -13.05 -21.60
CA GLN A 37 18.30 -14.46 -22.00
C GLN A 37 19.61 -15.16 -21.59
N LEU A 38 19.53 -16.47 -21.36
CA LEU A 38 20.64 -17.30 -20.90
C LEU A 38 21.35 -18.07 -22.02
N ASP A 39 20.90 -17.94 -23.27
CA ASP A 39 21.36 -18.79 -24.37
C ASP A 39 22.88 -18.69 -24.60
N ASP A 40 23.43 -17.47 -24.42
CA ASP A 40 24.84 -17.16 -24.59
C ASP A 40 25.70 -17.39 -23.33
N ALA A 41 25.12 -17.96 -22.26
CA ALA A 41 25.82 -18.17 -20.99
C ALA A 41 27.06 -19.07 -21.17
N THR A 42 28.23 -18.53 -20.82
CA THR A 42 29.50 -19.27 -20.85
C THR A 42 29.52 -20.41 -19.82
N PRO A 43 30.43 -21.39 -19.91
CA PRO A 43 30.57 -22.41 -18.86
C PRO A 43 30.80 -21.82 -17.46
N SER A 44 31.48 -20.67 -17.37
CA SER A 44 31.68 -19.92 -16.12
C SER A 44 30.36 -19.32 -15.61
N ASP A 45 29.58 -18.71 -16.50
CA ASP A 45 28.24 -18.18 -16.19
C ASP A 45 27.32 -19.30 -15.69
N ARG A 46 27.30 -20.44 -16.39
CA ARG A 46 26.51 -21.62 -16.01
C ARG A 46 26.90 -22.14 -14.63
N SER A 47 28.20 -22.29 -14.36
CA SER A 47 28.70 -22.69 -13.03
C SER A 47 28.34 -21.67 -11.95
N THR A 48 28.29 -20.38 -12.29
CA THR A 48 27.89 -19.33 -11.34
C THR A 48 26.40 -19.46 -11.01
N LEU A 49 25.54 -19.65 -12.01
CA LEU A 49 24.10 -19.85 -11.82
C LEU A 49 23.80 -21.12 -11.00
N THR A 50 24.44 -22.25 -11.31
CA THR A 50 24.15 -23.53 -10.66
C THR A 50 24.89 -23.72 -9.34
N ASN A 51 26.19 -23.46 -9.27
CA ASN A 51 27.00 -23.84 -8.11
C ASN A 51 27.18 -22.72 -7.09
N ARG A 52 27.22 -21.45 -7.54
CA ARG A 52 27.42 -20.30 -6.64
C ARG A 52 26.09 -19.76 -6.13
N LEU A 53 25.15 -19.53 -7.04
CA LEU A 53 23.83 -19.00 -6.72
C LEU A 53 22.84 -20.10 -6.32
N ASN A 54 23.16 -21.37 -6.61
CA ASN A 54 22.28 -22.51 -6.36
C ASN A 54 20.88 -22.29 -6.93
N LEU A 55 20.80 -21.73 -8.15
CA LEU A 55 19.53 -21.45 -8.79
C LEU A 55 18.76 -22.76 -8.99
N THR A 56 17.46 -22.76 -8.69
CA THR A 56 16.61 -23.95 -8.79
C THR A 56 15.71 -23.87 -10.01
N THR A 57 15.03 -22.73 -10.19
CA THR A 57 14.00 -22.56 -11.23
C THR A 57 14.28 -21.35 -12.12
N VAL A 58 14.07 -21.52 -13.42
CA VAL A 58 14.13 -20.47 -14.43
C VAL A 58 12.75 -20.28 -15.05
N ILE A 59 12.19 -19.08 -14.92
CA ILE A 59 10.96 -18.67 -15.60
C ILE A 59 11.34 -17.94 -16.88
N ASP A 60 11.13 -18.58 -18.02
CA ASP A 60 11.40 -18.03 -19.35
C ASP A 60 10.12 -17.43 -19.94
N LEU A 61 10.08 -16.10 -20.06
CA LEU A 61 8.92 -15.34 -20.54
C LEU A 61 8.86 -15.19 -22.08
N ARG A 62 9.75 -15.86 -22.81
CA ARG A 62 9.88 -15.72 -24.26
C ARG A 62 8.77 -16.44 -25.01
N SER A 63 8.54 -16.00 -26.25
CA SER A 63 7.61 -16.64 -27.15
C SER A 63 8.17 -17.93 -27.72
N THR A 64 7.29 -18.83 -28.16
CA THR A 64 7.69 -20.09 -28.81
C THR A 64 8.61 -19.86 -30.02
N THR A 65 8.45 -18.75 -30.74
CA THR A 65 9.32 -18.41 -31.87
C THR A 65 10.74 -18.07 -31.40
N GLU A 66 10.87 -17.32 -30.31
CA GLU A 66 12.15 -17.01 -29.69
C GLU A 66 12.83 -18.28 -29.20
N HIS A 67 12.10 -19.21 -28.58
CA HIS A 67 12.62 -20.53 -28.17
C HIS A 67 13.14 -21.35 -29.35
N ILE A 68 12.40 -21.41 -30.46
CA ILE A 68 12.84 -22.12 -31.67
C ILE A 68 14.11 -21.48 -32.25
N ILE A 69 14.23 -20.15 -32.23
CA ILE A 69 15.42 -19.45 -32.71
C ILE A 69 16.61 -19.73 -31.79
N ALA A 70 16.40 -19.71 -30.48
CA ALA A 70 17.42 -20.01 -29.48
C ALA A 70 17.93 -21.45 -29.60
N ALA A 71 17.02 -22.43 -29.66
CA ALA A 71 17.35 -23.85 -29.79
C ALA A 71 18.09 -24.20 -31.09
N LYS A 72 17.92 -23.40 -32.15
CA LYS A 72 18.71 -23.53 -33.39
C LYS A 72 20.15 -23.02 -33.25
N LYS A 73 20.39 -22.08 -32.33
CA LYS A 73 21.71 -21.47 -32.11
C LYS A 73 22.51 -22.18 -31.01
N HIS A 74 21.84 -22.67 -29.96
CA HIS A 74 22.48 -23.28 -28.80
C HIS A 74 21.80 -24.61 -28.45
N ALA A 75 22.60 -25.63 -28.12
CA ALA A 75 22.10 -26.92 -27.66
C ALA A 75 21.74 -26.86 -26.17
N ASP A 76 20.47 -27.20 -25.87
CA ASP A 76 19.78 -27.37 -24.59
C ASP A 76 20.08 -26.37 -23.44
N GLY A 77 19.08 -26.17 -22.57
CA GLY A 77 19.18 -25.31 -21.40
C GLY A 77 20.32 -25.69 -20.45
N ILE A 78 20.53 -24.88 -19.41
CA ILE A 78 21.56 -25.17 -18.39
C ILE A 78 21.12 -26.42 -17.61
N PRO A 79 21.91 -27.51 -17.61
CA PRO A 79 21.52 -28.75 -16.94
C PRO A 79 21.33 -28.56 -15.44
N GLY A 80 20.33 -29.22 -14.87
CA GLY A 80 20.05 -29.20 -13.43
C GLY A 80 19.15 -28.05 -12.96
N LEU A 81 18.63 -27.23 -13.87
CA LEU A 81 17.63 -26.20 -13.58
C LEU A 81 16.25 -26.64 -14.05
N ASP A 82 15.23 -26.30 -13.27
CA ASP A 82 13.83 -26.47 -13.66
C ASP A 82 13.39 -25.28 -14.53
N TYR A 83 13.03 -25.55 -15.78
CA TYR A 83 12.56 -24.51 -16.71
C TYR A 83 11.03 -24.46 -16.76
N ALA A 84 10.49 -23.28 -16.51
CA ALA A 84 9.09 -22.94 -16.73
C ALA A 84 8.97 -21.99 -17.92
N GLU A 85 8.60 -22.53 -19.07
CA GLU A 85 8.36 -21.77 -20.30
C GLU A 85 6.96 -21.16 -20.27
N ILE A 86 6.88 -19.85 -20.04
CA ILE A 86 5.63 -19.10 -19.94
C ILE A 86 5.64 -18.02 -21.02
N ASN A 87 5.04 -18.26 -22.17
CA ASN A 87 4.96 -17.25 -23.22
C ASN A 87 4.03 -16.09 -22.80
N LEU A 88 4.61 -15.06 -22.16
CA LEU A 88 3.85 -13.92 -21.66
C LEU A 88 3.14 -13.14 -22.78
N ASN A 89 3.68 -13.18 -24.00
CA ASN A 89 3.01 -12.66 -25.19
C ASN A 89 2.23 -13.79 -25.88
N GLY A 90 1.33 -14.42 -25.12
CA GLY A 90 0.54 -15.56 -25.56
C GLY A 90 -0.46 -15.23 -26.66
N ARG A 91 -1.19 -16.26 -27.11
CA ARG A 91 -2.18 -16.12 -28.19
C ARG A 91 -3.27 -15.08 -27.89
N ALA A 92 -3.64 -14.92 -26.62
CA ALA A 92 -4.64 -13.94 -26.20
C ALA A 92 -4.14 -12.51 -26.43
N PHE A 93 -2.91 -12.22 -26.03
CA PHE A 93 -2.24 -10.95 -26.28
C PHE A 93 -2.06 -10.66 -27.78
N GLU A 94 -1.53 -11.63 -28.53
CA GLU A 94 -1.35 -11.49 -29.99
C GLU A 94 -2.68 -11.19 -30.70
N ARG A 95 -3.74 -11.95 -30.37
CA ARG A 95 -5.08 -11.71 -30.91
C ARG A 95 -5.58 -10.32 -30.54
N ALA A 96 -5.38 -9.87 -29.30
CA ALA A 96 -5.82 -8.56 -28.88
C ALA A 96 -5.16 -7.44 -29.68
N LEU A 97 -3.87 -7.55 -30.01
CA LEU A 97 -3.19 -6.59 -30.88
C LEU A 97 -3.72 -6.63 -32.32
N VAL A 98 -3.92 -7.82 -32.88
CA VAL A 98 -4.45 -8.00 -34.24
C VAL A 98 -5.86 -7.42 -34.37
N TRP A 99 -6.73 -7.63 -33.37
CA TRP A 99 -8.09 -7.12 -33.37
C TRP A 99 -8.20 -5.60 -33.23
N GLN A 100 -7.12 -4.91 -32.86
CA GLN A 100 -7.07 -3.45 -32.82
C GLN A 100 -6.69 -2.83 -34.17
N LEU A 101 -6.25 -3.62 -35.15
CA LEU A 101 -5.93 -3.13 -36.49
C LEU A 101 -7.19 -2.67 -37.22
N LYS A 102 -7.01 -1.65 -38.07
CA LYS A 102 -8.03 -1.28 -39.06
C LYS A 102 -8.24 -2.44 -40.03
N TYR A 103 -9.45 -2.57 -40.56
CA TYR A 103 -9.80 -3.65 -41.51
C TYR A 103 -8.86 -3.73 -42.72
N SER A 104 -8.40 -2.59 -43.26
CA SER A 104 -7.43 -2.53 -44.35
C SER A 104 -6.08 -3.15 -43.97
N SER A 105 -5.61 -2.86 -42.77
CA SER A 105 -4.32 -3.29 -42.26
C SER A 105 -4.35 -4.73 -41.78
N LEU A 106 -5.49 -5.17 -41.25
CA LEU A 106 -5.77 -6.57 -40.98
C LEU A 106 -5.75 -7.40 -42.28
N ALA A 107 -6.42 -6.93 -43.34
CA ALA A 107 -6.39 -7.59 -44.64
C ALA A 107 -4.95 -7.65 -45.20
N ARG A 108 -4.19 -6.55 -45.07
CA ARG A 108 -2.77 -6.50 -45.46
C ARG A 108 -1.91 -7.48 -44.66
N LEU A 109 -2.08 -7.54 -43.34
CA LEU A 109 -1.40 -8.49 -42.47
C LEU A 109 -1.67 -9.93 -42.89
N LEU A 110 -2.95 -10.28 -43.06
CA LEU A 110 -3.36 -11.63 -43.47
C LEU A 110 -2.79 -12.01 -44.84
N PHE A 111 -2.81 -11.10 -45.80
CA PHE A 111 -2.23 -11.30 -47.13
C PHE A 111 -0.72 -11.55 -47.06
N LEU A 112 0.03 -10.73 -46.31
CA LEU A 112 1.47 -10.90 -46.14
C LEU A 112 1.82 -12.22 -45.43
N MET A 113 1.06 -12.60 -44.41
CA MET A 113 1.25 -13.86 -43.69
C MET A 113 0.95 -15.08 -44.58
N ALA A 114 -0.08 -15.01 -45.43
CA ALA A 114 -0.43 -16.08 -46.38
C ALA A 114 0.65 -16.30 -47.45
N LEU A 115 1.30 -15.22 -47.89
CA LEU A 115 2.42 -15.27 -48.85
C LEU A 115 3.77 -15.61 -48.20
N GLY A 116 3.82 -15.83 -46.89
CA GLY A 116 5.04 -16.17 -46.16
C GLY A 116 5.94 -14.98 -45.79
N TYR A 117 5.52 -13.74 -46.07
CA TYR A 117 6.21 -12.49 -45.70
C TYR A 117 5.98 -12.14 -44.21
N ARG A 118 6.45 -13.02 -43.31
CA ARG A 118 6.22 -12.88 -41.87
C ARG A 118 6.79 -11.60 -41.28
N ARG A 119 7.96 -11.16 -41.75
CA ARG A 119 8.64 -9.96 -41.21
C ARG A 119 7.85 -8.70 -41.55
N GLU A 120 7.46 -8.59 -42.81
CA GLU A 120 6.66 -7.50 -43.35
C GLU A 120 5.26 -7.49 -42.71
N GLY A 121 4.69 -8.67 -42.44
CA GLY A 121 3.45 -8.81 -41.68
C GLY A 121 3.58 -8.27 -40.25
N ILE A 122 4.60 -8.71 -39.50
CA ILE A 122 4.85 -8.21 -38.13
C ILE A 122 5.09 -6.70 -38.14
N ALA A 123 5.78 -6.15 -39.14
CA ALA A 123 6.02 -4.72 -39.25
C ALA A 123 4.72 -3.89 -39.36
N VAL A 124 3.64 -4.44 -39.92
CA VAL A 124 2.32 -3.79 -39.91
C VAL A 124 1.80 -3.63 -38.48
N LEU A 125 1.88 -4.69 -37.66
CA LEU A 125 1.51 -4.62 -36.25
C LEU A 125 2.42 -3.65 -35.47
N SER A 126 3.71 -3.68 -35.76
CA SER A 126 4.69 -2.82 -35.10
C SER A 126 4.42 -1.34 -35.37
N GLN A 127 4.19 -0.95 -36.63
CA GLN A 127 4.00 0.44 -37.00
C GLN A 127 2.61 0.98 -36.63
N GLU A 128 1.55 0.18 -36.79
CA GLU A 128 0.18 0.67 -36.60
C GLU A 128 -0.33 0.53 -35.18
N ILE A 129 0.19 -0.44 -34.42
CA ILE A 129 -0.26 -0.71 -33.05
C ILE A 129 0.86 -0.47 -32.05
N MET A 130 2.01 -1.14 -32.17
CA MET A 130 3.04 -1.12 -31.12
C MET A 130 3.63 0.28 -30.93
N VAL A 131 4.08 0.93 -32.01
CA VAL A 131 4.70 2.27 -31.95
C VAL A 131 3.76 3.32 -31.34
N PRO A 132 2.49 3.46 -31.78
CA PRO A 132 1.56 4.41 -31.16
C PRO A 132 1.20 4.08 -29.71
N ARG A 133 1.16 2.79 -29.35
CA ARG A 133 0.91 2.34 -27.97
C ARG A 133 2.10 2.64 -27.04
N GLY A 134 3.31 2.56 -27.58
CA GLY A 134 4.55 2.58 -26.80
C GLY A 134 4.68 1.38 -25.86
N LEU A 135 5.79 1.31 -25.14
CA LEU A 135 6.06 0.21 -24.19
C LEU A 135 5.09 0.22 -23.00
N THR A 136 4.73 1.39 -22.47
CA THR A 136 3.76 1.51 -21.38
C THR A 136 2.38 0.94 -21.79
N GLY A 137 1.90 1.28 -22.98
CA GLY A 137 0.63 0.77 -23.51
C GLY A 137 0.66 -0.76 -23.72
N LEU A 138 1.75 -1.29 -24.26
CA LEU A 138 1.92 -2.74 -24.41
C LEU A 138 1.98 -3.47 -23.05
N GLY A 139 2.57 -2.85 -22.03
CA GLY A 139 2.54 -3.40 -20.68
C GLY A 139 1.14 -3.44 -20.09
N ILE A 140 0.34 -2.40 -20.33
CA ILE A 140 -1.09 -2.38 -19.96
C ILE A 140 -1.87 -3.49 -20.71
N ASP A 141 -1.61 -3.68 -22.00
CA ASP A 141 -2.19 -4.79 -22.77
C ASP A 141 -1.78 -6.15 -22.21
N THR A 142 -0.53 -6.30 -21.78
CA THR A 142 -0.04 -7.52 -21.14
C THR A 142 -0.89 -7.85 -19.91
N LEU A 143 -1.14 -6.88 -19.02
CA LEU A 143 -2.00 -7.07 -17.85
C LEU A 143 -3.43 -7.46 -18.22
N ASN A 144 -3.97 -6.88 -19.30
CA ASN A 144 -5.35 -7.10 -19.71
C ASN A 144 -5.59 -8.46 -20.37
N TYR A 145 -4.59 -9.00 -21.06
CA TYR A 145 -4.78 -10.16 -21.95
C TYR A 145 -3.92 -11.39 -21.59
N SER A 146 -2.96 -11.26 -20.66
CA SER A 146 -2.01 -12.34 -20.31
C SER A 146 -2.18 -12.81 -18.86
N GLY A 147 -3.40 -12.71 -18.32
CA GLY A 147 -3.74 -13.11 -16.96
C GLY A 147 -3.39 -14.56 -16.62
N PRO A 148 -3.73 -15.56 -17.47
CA PRO A 148 -3.37 -16.96 -17.22
C PRO A 148 -1.85 -17.17 -17.13
N GLU A 149 -1.07 -16.52 -17.99
CA GLU A 149 0.38 -16.59 -18.00
C GLU A 149 0.97 -15.94 -16.74
N ILE A 150 0.45 -14.78 -16.33
CA ILE A 150 0.86 -14.14 -15.08
C ILE A 150 0.52 -15.03 -13.88
N LYS A 151 -0.65 -15.67 -13.87
CA LYS A 151 -1.02 -16.62 -12.81
C LYS A 151 0.00 -17.76 -12.69
N GLN A 152 0.46 -18.33 -13.80
CA GLN A 152 1.48 -19.39 -13.79
C GLN A 152 2.79 -18.93 -13.14
N ILE A 153 3.21 -17.69 -13.38
CA ILE A 153 4.39 -17.11 -12.72
C ILE A 153 4.18 -17.10 -11.19
N PHE A 154 3.01 -16.64 -10.73
CA PHE A 154 2.69 -16.57 -9.30
C PHE A 154 2.44 -17.94 -8.66
N ASP A 155 2.01 -18.95 -9.43
CA ASP A 155 1.92 -20.34 -8.97
C ASP A 155 3.31 -20.89 -8.63
N ILE A 156 4.33 -20.59 -9.44
CA ILE A 156 5.72 -20.98 -9.19
C ILE A 156 6.28 -20.22 -7.98
N LEU A 157 6.07 -18.90 -7.91
CA LEU A 157 6.56 -18.07 -6.80
C LEU A 157 5.91 -18.43 -5.45
N ALA A 158 4.73 -19.04 -5.44
CA ALA A 158 4.12 -19.52 -4.21
C ALA A 158 4.76 -20.81 -3.67
N ASN A 159 5.51 -21.54 -4.51
CA ASN A 159 6.18 -22.77 -4.12
C ASN A 159 7.58 -22.49 -3.56
N GLN A 160 7.75 -22.74 -2.26
CA GLN A 160 9.03 -22.53 -1.58
C GLN A 160 10.17 -23.40 -2.15
N ALA A 161 9.85 -24.56 -2.74
CA ALA A 161 10.85 -25.43 -3.36
C ALA A 161 11.40 -24.90 -4.69
N SER A 162 10.73 -23.93 -5.32
CA SER A 162 11.19 -23.33 -6.59
C SER A 162 12.31 -22.30 -6.40
N TYR A 163 12.59 -21.90 -5.16
CA TYR A 163 13.62 -20.90 -4.88
C TYR A 163 15.01 -21.52 -4.80
N PRO A 164 16.07 -20.80 -5.24
CA PRO A 164 16.04 -19.48 -5.87
C PRO A 164 15.52 -19.48 -7.33
N VAL A 165 14.74 -18.44 -7.67
CA VAL A 165 14.06 -18.27 -8.97
C VAL A 165 14.74 -17.17 -9.79
N LEU A 166 14.95 -17.41 -11.08
CA LEU A 166 15.34 -16.39 -12.06
C LEU A 166 14.19 -16.17 -13.05
N VAL A 167 13.81 -14.92 -13.25
CA VAL A 167 12.84 -14.53 -14.29
C VAL A 167 13.57 -13.82 -15.42
N HIS A 168 13.40 -14.28 -16.67
CA HIS A 168 14.01 -13.62 -17.82
C HIS A 168 13.08 -13.55 -19.03
N CYS A 169 13.46 -12.71 -19.98
CA CYS A 169 12.91 -12.70 -21.33
C CYS A 169 14.10 -12.58 -22.30
N THR A 170 13.97 -11.90 -23.44
CA THR A 170 15.11 -11.61 -24.33
C THR A 170 16.12 -10.69 -23.65
N GLN A 171 15.65 -9.52 -23.18
CA GLN A 171 16.50 -8.46 -22.61
C GLN A 171 16.37 -8.35 -21.09
N GLY A 172 15.42 -9.06 -20.48
CA GLY A 172 15.14 -8.92 -19.06
C GLY A 172 14.55 -7.57 -18.67
N LYS A 173 13.97 -6.81 -19.62
CA LYS A 173 13.51 -5.43 -19.43
C LYS A 173 11.98 -5.35 -19.33
N ASP A 174 11.26 -5.63 -20.42
CA ASP A 174 9.82 -5.34 -20.52
C ASP A 174 8.96 -6.42 -19.86
N ARG A 175 8.90 -7.63 -20.44
CA ARG A 175 8.13 -8.77 -19.91
C ARG A 175 8.56 -9.14 -18.49
N THR A 176 9.87 -9.29 -18.29
CA THR A 176 10.47 -9.48 -16.95
C THR A 176 10.18 -8.29 -16.03
N GLY A 177 10.24 -7.06 -16.55
CA GLY A 177 9.95 -5.87 -15.77
C GLY A 177 8.53 -5.85 -15.23
N ILE A 178 7.54 -6.23 -16.04
CA ILE A 178 6.14 -6.34 -15.59
C ILE A 178 6.01 -7.40 -14.51
N SER A 179 6.57 -8.59 -14.71
CA SER A 179 6.51 -9.67 -13.72
C SER A 179 7.17 -9.27 -12.40
N ILE A 180 8.37 -8.68 -12.45
CA ILE A 180 9.08 -8.21 -11.25
C ILE A 180 8.33 -7.04 -10.59
N LEU A 181 7.81 -6.08 -11.37
CA LEU A 181 7.02 -4.97 -10.86
C LEU A 181 5.79 -5.47 -10.10
N LEU A 182 5.05 -6.45 -10.62
CA LEU A 182 3.90 -7.03 -9.94
C LEU A 182 4.29 -7.68 -8.61
N VAL A 183 5.42 -8.40 -8.56
CA VAL A 183 5.93 -9.00 -7.31
C VAL A 183 6.34 -7.93 -6.31
N LEU A 184 7.03 -6.88 -6.76
CA LEU A 184 7.46 -5.77 -5.91
C LEU A 184 6.27 -4.98 -5.34
N LEU A 185 5.26 -4.71 -6.17
CA LEU A 185 3.99 -4.13 -5.75
C LEU A 185 3.29 -5.01 -4.72
N LEU A 186 3.22 -6.32 -4.97
CA LEU A 186 2.62 -7.27 -4.04
C LEU A 186 3.33 -7.25 -2.67
N CYS A 187 4.66 -7.09 -2.67
CA CYS A 187 5.47 -7.03 -1.47
C CYS A 187 5.54 -5.63 -0.83
N GLY A 188 4.74 -4.67 -1.28
CA GLY A 188 4.70 -3.32 -0.73
C GLY A 188 6.00 -2.52 -0.91
N ALA A 189 6.80 -2.83 -1.93
CA ALA A 189 8.00 -2.05 -2.23
C ALA A 189 7.64 -0.61 -2.64
N ALA A 190 8.45 0.35 -2.22
CA ALA A 190 8.25 1.76 -2.54
C ALA A 190 8.41 2.01 -4.05
N MET A 191 7.56 2.86 -4.62
CA MET A 191 7.57 3.13 -6.06
C MET A 191 8.93 3.62 -6.57
N GLU A 192 9.57 4.49 -5.80
CA GLU A 192 10.89 5.02 -6.13
C GLU A 192 11.93 3.91 -6.32
N ASP A 193 11.87 2.86 -5.51
CA ASP A 193 12.80 1.73 -5.59
C ASP A 193 12.45 0.79 -6.75
N ILE A 194 11.15 0.59 -7.03
CA ILE A 194 10.66 -0.15 -8.20
C ILE A 194 11.14 0.54 -9.50
N VAL A 195 10.96 1.86 -9.60
CA VAL A 195 11.40 2.65 -10.76
C VAL A 195 12.91 2.58 -10.91
N LYS A 196 13.68 2.71 -9.83
CA LYS A 196 15.14 2.59 -9.86
C LYS A 196 15.58 1.21 -10.36
N ASP A 197 14.95 0.12 -9.89
CA ASP A 197 15.25 -1.24 -10.39
C ASP A 197 14.93 -1.39 -11.87
N TYR A 198 13.78 -0.89 -12.32
CA TYR A 198 13.39 -0.96 -13.72
C TYR A 198 14.38 -0.20 -14.63
N ARG A 199 14.70 1.06 -14.28
CA ARG A 199 15.57 1.93 -15.06
C ARG A 199 17.04 1.50 -15.06
N ARG A 200 17.48 0.72 -14.06
CA ARG A 200 18.82 0.09 -14.08
C ARG A 200 19.06 -0.73 -15.35
N SER A 201 18.01 -1.32 -15.94
CA SER A 201 18.11 -2.06 -17.20
C SER A 201 18.67 -1.23 -18.36
N GLU A 202 18.58 0.11 -18.34
CA GLU A 202 19.23 0.95 -19.36
C GLU A 202 20.75 0.80 -19.30
N LEU A 203 21.33 0.94 -18.10
CA LEU A 203 22.76 0.84 -17.88
C LEU A 203 23.28 -0.58 -18.17
N GLU A 204 22.56 -1.61 -17.70
CA GLU A 204 22.99 -3.01 -17.85
C GLU A 204 22.86 -3.56 -19.28
N LEU A 205 22.18 -2.84 -20.17
CA LEU A 205 22.01 -3.22 -21.58
C LEU A 205 22.73 -2.28 -22.56
N GLU A 206 23.52 -1.32 -22.06
CA GLU A 206 24.17 -0.31 -22.91
C GLU A 206 25.17 -0.95 -23.88
N SER A 207 25.86 -2.03 -23.50
CA SER A 207 26.81 -2.76 -24.37
C SER A 207 26.16 -3.29 -25.65
N ASP A 208 24.88 -3.65 -25.59
CA ASP A 208 24.14 -4.30 -26.68
C ASP A 208 23.19 -3.33 -27.39
N LYS A 209 23.25 -2.03 -27.07
CA LYS A 209 22.32 -1.03 -27.60
C LYS A 209 22.30 -0.95 -29.12
N ASP A 210 23.48 -0.91 -29.75
CA ASP A 210 23.59 -0.78 -31.21
C ASP A 210 23.06 -2.01 -31.95
N GLU A 211 23.29 -3.21 -31.41
CA GLU A 211 22.76 -4.45 -31.96
C GLU A 211 21.24 -4.49 -31.81
N ARG A 212 20.71 -4.13 -30.64
CA ARG A 212 19.27 -4.04 -30.40
C ARG A 212 18.60 -3.05 -31.33
N LEU A 213 19.18 -1.88 -31.57
CA LEU A 213 18.67 -0.90 -32.54
C LEU A 213 18.56 -1.49 -33.95
N LYS A 214 19.56 -2.26 -34.38
CA LYS A 214 19.54 -2.95 -35.68
C LYS A 214 18.47 -4.04 -35.72
N GLU A 215 18.28 -4.80 -34.66
CA GLU A 215 17.25 -5.85 -34.59
C GLU A 215 15.83 -5.28 -34.63
N ILE A 216 15.53 -4.26 -33.82
CA ILE A 216 14.18 -3.70 -33.76
C ILE A 216 13.80 -2.94 -35.05
N ALA A 217 14.79 -2.34 -35.73
CA ALA A 217 14.60 -1.68 -37.02
C ALA A 217 14.12 -2.65 -38.11
N LYS A 218 14.49 -3.94 -38.05
CA LYS A 218 14.00 -4.98 -38.97
C LYS A 218 12.48 -5.20 -38.86
N PHE A 219 11.90 -4.86 -37.71
CA PHE A 219 10.46 -4.97 -37.45
C PHE A 219 9.75 -3.61 -37.52
N GLY A 220 10.46 -2.53 -37.88
CA GLY A 220 9.86 -1.19 -38.02
C GLY A 220 9.55 -0.50 -36.69
N LEU A 221 10.22 -0.90 -35.60
CA LEU A 221 10.17 -0.23 -34.30
C LEU A 221 11.25 0.87 -34.22
N ASP A 222 10.97 1.93 -33.47
CA ASP A 222 11.89 3.05 -33.25
C ASP A 222 12.71 2.92 -31.93
N GLU A 223 13.67 3.83 -31.74
CA GLU A 223 14.59 3.83 -30.57
C GLU A 223 13.87 3.86 -29.20
N SER A 224 12.63 4.34 -29.12
CA SER A 224 11.89 4.38 -27.86
C SER A 224 11.70 2.98 -27.24
N PHE A 225 11.71 1.93 -28.06
CA PHE A 225 11.61 0.54 -27.63
C PHE A 225 12.89 0.00 -27.01
N VAL A 226 14.03 0.67 -27.21
CA VAL A 226 15.31 0.28 -26.60
C VAL A 226 15.43 0.85 -25.18
N LYS A 227 14.90 2.06 -24.95
CA LYS A 227 14.96 2.79 -23.67
C LYS A 227 13.94 2.28 -22.65
N CYS A 228 14.08 2.71 -21.40
CA CYS A 228 13.10 2.53 -20.35
C CYS A 228 12.22 3.79 -20.25
N PRO A 229 10.94 3.74 -20.66
CA PRO A 229 10.05 4.89 -20.55
C PRO A 229 9.93 5.33 -19.07
N PRO A 230 9.99 6.64 -18.78
CA PRO A 230 9.94 7.14 -17.42
C PRO A 230 8.58 6.88 -16.76
N ASP A 231 7.51 6.87 -17.55
CA ASP A 231 6.12 6.66 -17.14
C ASP A 231 5.72 5.19 -17.04
N PHE A 232 6.61 4.24 -17.40
CA PHE A 232 6.26 2.83 -17.51
C PHE A 232 5.69 2.27 -16.20
N CYS A 233 6.41 2.43 -15.10
CA CYS A 233 5.99 1.87 -13.82
C CYS A 233 4.71 2.57 -13.31
N ASP A 234 4.65 3.90 -13.40
CA ASP A 234 3.53 4.71 -12.92
C ASP A 234 2.25 4.45 -13.73
N GLY A 235 2.38 4.26 -15.04
CA GLY A 235 1.29 3.90 -15.94
C GLY A 235 0.72 2.52 -15.62
N ILE A 236 1.58 1.55 -15.34
CA ILE A 236 1.17 0.20 -14.93
C ILE A 236 0.43 0.22 -13.59
N LEU A 237 0.98 0.89 -12.57
CA LEU A 237 0.28 1.05 -11.29
C LEU A 237 -1.07 1.75 -11.49
N SER A 238 -1.09 2.87 -12.21
CA SER A 238 -2.32 3.63 -12.43
C SER A 238 -3.40 2.79 -13.08
N HIS A 239 -3.04 1.92 -14.03
CA HIS A 239 -3.97 0.97 -14.64
C HIS A 239 -4.48 -0.08 -13.64
N LEU A 240 -3.58 -0.67 -12.82
CA LEU A 240 -3.96 -1.62 -11.77
C LEU A 240 -4.96 -1.00 -10.77
N GLU A 241 -4.69 0.21 -10.30
CA GLU A 241 -5.55 0.90 -9.34
C GLU A 241 -6.90 1.30 -9.93
N THR A 242 -6.92 1.90 -11.13
CA THR A 242 -8.14 2.41 -11.73
C THR A 242 -9.06 1.32 -12.27
N LYS A 243 -8.50 0.27 -12.89
CA LYS A 243 -9.30 -0.80 -13.51
C LYS A 243 -9.61 -1.93 -12.55
N PHE A 244 -8.65 -2.33 -11.71
CA PHE A 244 -8.77 -3.52 -10.87
C PHE A 244 -8.89 -3.20 -9.38
N GLY A 245 -8.59 -1.98 -8.94
CA GLY A 245 -8.56 -1.62 -7.52
C GLY A 245 -7.25 -1.98 -6.83
N GLY A 246 -6.17 -2.21 -7.59
CA GLY A 246 -4.81 -2.48 -7.08
C GLY A 246 -4.26 -3.85 -7.48
N VAL A 247 -2.98 -4.08 -7.17
CA VAL A 247 -2.27 -5.32 -7.55
C VAL A 247 -2.91 -6.57 -6.95
N GLY A 248 -3.32 -6.53 -5.68
CA GLY A 248 -3.93 -7.68 -5.02
C GLY A 248 -5.25 -8.11 -5.67
N LYS A 249 -6.09 -7.13 -6.04
CA LYS A 249 -7.36 -7.38 -6.75
C LYS A 249 -7.16 -7.83 -8.19
N TYR A 250 -6.15 -7.30 -8.86
CA TYR A 250 -5.73 -7.83 -10.15
C TYR A 250 -5.33 -9.30 -10.05
N LEU A 251 -4.45 -9.65 -9.10
CA LEU A 251 -4.01 -11.03 -8.86
C LEU A 251 -5.17 -11.96 -8.50
N GLU A 252 -6.09 -11.53 -7.62
CA GLU A 252 -7.33 -12.26 -7.33
C GLU A 252 -8.14 -12.52 -8.62
N SER A 253 -8.28 -11.50 -9.48
CA SER A 253 -9.08 -11.59 -10.72
C SER A 253 -8.53 -12.60 -11.73
N ILE A 254 -7.23 -12.90 -11.67
CA ILE A 254 -6.57 -13.90 -12.53
C ILE A 254 -6.39 -15.26 -11.81
N GLY A 255 -6.91 -15.40 -10.58
CA GLY A 255 -6.92 -16.66 -9.83
C GLY A 255 -5.74 -16.87 -8.88
N VAL A 256 -5.02 -15.82 -8.49
CA VAL A 256 -4.00 -15.84 -7.42
C VAL A 256 -4.65 -15.33 -6.13
N ASP A 257 -5.10 -16.25 -5.28
CA ASP A 257 -5.88 -15.93 -4.09
C ASP A 257 -5.04 -15.31 -2.96
N GLU A 258 -5.71 -14.77 -1.93
CA GLU A 258 -5.03 -14.12 -0.81
C GLU A 258 -4.08 -15.06 -0.02
N PRO A 259 -4.42 -16.34 0.24
CA PRO A 259 -3.48 -17.30 0.80
C PRO A 259 -2.19 -17.46 -0.03
N GLN A 260 -2.32 -17.57 -1.35
CA GLN A 260 -1.18 -17.67 -2.26
C GLN A 260 -0.34 -16.39 -2.24
N GLN A 261 -0.99 -15.22 -2.30
CA GLN A 261 -0.34 -13.92 -2.17
C GLN A 261 0.42 -13.77 -0.83
N ALA A 262 -0.18 -14.18 0.28
CA ALA A 262 0.44 -14.17 1.60
C ALA A 262 1.64 -15.13 1.69
N LYS A 263 1.55 -16.30 1.05
CA LYS A 263 2.67 -17.25 0.98
C LYS A 263 3.86 -16.65 0.24
N ILE A 264 3.64 -16.01 -0.92
CA ILE A 264 4.70 -15.33 -1.69
C ILE A 264 5.38 -14.26 -0.84
N ARG A 265 4.60 -13.37 -0.20
CA ARG A 265 5.15 -12.35 0.71
C ARG A 265 5.97 -12.97 1.84
N SER A 266 5.49 -14.03 2.48
CA SER A 266 6.22 -14.70 3.57
C SER A 266 7.57 -15.29 3.13
N ILE A 267 7.65 -15.77 1.88
CA ILE A 267 8.89 -16.28 1.30
C ILE A 267 9.83 -15.11 1.00
N LEU A 268 9.34 -14.10 0.29
CA LEU A 268 10.15 -13.02 -0.28
C LEU A 268 10.49 -11.90 0.70
N GLU A 269 9.69 -11.61 1.73
CA GLU A 269 9.89 -10.46 2.61
C GLU A 269 10.63 -10.82 3.90
N TYR A 270 11.46 -9.90 4.39
CA TYR A 270 11.99 -10.00 5.76
C TYR A 270 10.95 -9.64 6.83
N GLN A 271 10.05 -8.69 6.53
CA GLN A 271 9.00 -8.23 7.43
C GLN A 271 7.90 -9.29 7.56
N GLN A 272 7.35 -9.45 8.76
CA GLN A 272 6.27 -10.40 9.04
C GLN A 272 4.95 -9.70 9.37
N ILE A 273 5.01 -8.52 9.98
CA ILE A 273 3.82 -7.77 10.41
C ILE A 273 3.60 -6.59 9.47
N PRO A 274 2.50 -6.55 8.71
CA PRO A 274 2.18 -5.40 7.85
C PRO A 274 1.70 -4.21 8.69
N TYR A 275 2.01 -3.00 8.23
CA TYR A 275 1.45 -1.76 8.80
C TYR A 275 -0.07 -1.72 8.58
N ILE A 276 -0.83 -1.22 9.57
CA ILE A 276 -2.29 -1.10 9.44
C ILE A 276 -2.65 -0.06 8.37
N SER A 277 -1.82 0.98 8.24
CA SER A 277 -1.95 2.00 7.20
C SER A 277 -1.80 1.41 5.80
N ASP A 278 -0.87 0.49 5.58
CA ASP A 278 -0.72 -0.22 4.29
C ASP A 278 -1.95 -1.08 4.00
N VAL A 279 -2.45 -1.83 4.99
CA VAL A 279 -3.67 -2.65 4.82
C VAL A 279 -4.86 -1.77 4.43
N GLY A 280 -5.03 -0.64 5.10
CA GLY A 280 -6.07 0.35 4.80
C GLY A 280 -5.92 0.98 3.42
N ALA A 281 -4.72 1.44 3.08
CA ALA A 281 -4.44 2.17 1.84
C ALA A 281 -4.52 1.28 0.58
N PHE A 282 -4.10 0.02 0.67
CA PHE A 282 -3.99 -0.85 -0.51
C PHE A 282 -5.16 -1.82 -0.69
N ARG A 283 -5.72 -2.36 0.40
CA ARG A 283 -6.78 -3.39 0.27
C ARG A 283 -8.18 -2.82 0.42
N LEU A 284 -8.31 -1.79 1.25
CA LEU A 284 -9.59 -1.29 1.71
C LEU A 284 -9.72 0.22 1.51
N LYS A 285 -9.01 0.80 0.54
CA LYS A 285 -8.89 2.27 0.39
C LYS A 285 -10.23 3.03 0.50
N PRO A 286 -11.30 2.64 -0.23
CA PRO A 286 -12.58 3.35 -0.12
C PRO A 286 -13.19 3.23 1.28
N LEU A 287 -13.12 2.04 1.89
CA LEU A 287 -13.60 1.79 3.23
C LEU A 287 -12.76 2.53 4.28
N PHE A 288 -11.45 2.60 4.10
CA PHE A 288 -10.52 3.28 4.98
C PHE A 288 -10.75 4.79 4.98
N ILE A 289 -10.95 5.39 3.81
CA ILE A 289 -11.32 6.82 3.67
C ILE A 289 -12.68 7.08 4.35
N ALA A 290 -13.70 6.27 4.03
CA ALA A 290 -15.04 6.44 4.58
C ALA A 290 -15.09 6.28 6.10
N ALA A 291 -14.47 5.22 6.63
CA ALA A 291 -14.42 4.94 8.07
C ALA A 291 -13.64 6.02 8.82
N SER A 292 -12.51 6.49 8.27
CA SER A 292 -11.74 7.59 8.86
C SER A 292 -12.54 8.88 8.89
N ALA A 293 -13.25 9.22 7.80
CA ALA A 293 -14.11 10.39 7.75
C ALA A 293 -15.25 10.33 8.80
N VAL A 294 -15.96 9.20 8.88
CA VAL A 294 -17.00 8.99 9.90
C VAL A 294 -16.42 9.12 11.30
N MET A 295 -15.28 8.48 11.57
CA MET A 295 -14.63 8.52 12.88
C MET A 295 -14.25 9.94 13.28
N VAL A 296 -13.58 10.72 12.42
CA VAL A 296 -13.14 12.06 12.82
C VAL A 296 -14.29 13.06 12.92
N VAL A 297 -15.33 12.92 12.10
CA VAL A 297 -16.52 13.77 12.18
C VAL A 297 -17.27 13.48 13.48
N THR A 298 -17.55 12.20 13.77
CA THR A 298 -18.23 11.81 15.00
C THR A 298 -17.41 12.16 16.25
N PHE A 299 -16.09 12.01 16.18
CA PHE A 299 -15.20 12.42 17.25
C PHE A 299 -15.21 13.95 17.45
N ASN A 300 -15.12 14.77 16.40
CA ASN A 300 -15.23 16.23 16.52
C ASN A 300 -16.59 16.67 17.09
N LEU A 301 -17.67 15.99 16.73
CA LEU A 301 -19.00 16.26 17.28
C LEU A 301 -19.06 16.03 18.79
N SER A 302 -18.24 15.14 19.37
CA SER A 302 -18.22 14.92 20.83
C SER A 302 -17.73 16.15 21.58
N PHE A 303 -16.73 16.86 21.06
CA PHE A 303 -16.21 18.11 21.65
C PHE A 303 -17.25 19.23 21.54
N LEU A 304 -17.89 19.35 20.38
CA LEU A 304 -18.97 20.33 20.17
C LEU A 304 -20.16 20.05 21.10
N ALA A 305 -20.55 18.78 21.24
CA ALA A 305 -21.61 18.35 22.15
C ALA A 305 -21.27 18.67 23.60
N GLU A 306 -20.04 18.38 24.05
CA GLU A 306 -19.58 18.73 25.40
C GLU A 306 -19.71 20.24 25.65
N ARG A 307 -19.18 21.06 24.72
CA ARG A 307 -19.23 22.52 24.84
C ARG A 307 -20.66 23.05 24.87
N TRP A 308 -21.53 22.53 24.00
CA TRP A 308 -22.94 22.90 23.93
C TRP A 308 -23.69 22.50 25.22
N LEU A 309 -23.45 21.30 25.75
CA LEU A 309 -24.05 20.82 26.99
C LEU A 309 -23.59 21.63 28.22
N ARG A 310 -22.34 22.08 28.26
CA ARG A 310 -21.82 23.00 29.29
C ARG A 310 -22.43 24.39 29.18
N HIS A 311 -22.66 24.89 27.95
CA HIS A 311 -23.32 26.18 27.73
C HIS A 311 -24.78 26.17 28.18
N ASN A 312 -25.51 25.09 27.91
CA ASN A 312 -26.92 24.94 28.28
C ASN A 312 -27.14 24.51 29.74
N GLY A 313 -26.08 24.48 30.56
CA GLY A 313 -26.18 24.14 31.98
C GLY A 313 -26.51 22.68 32.28
N ARG A 314 -26.39 21.75 31.32
CA ARG A 314 -26.54 20.31 31.59
C ARG A 314 -25.26 19.72 32.20
N LEU A 315 -24.10 20.19 31.77
CA LEU A 315 -22.80 19.88 32.36
C LEU A 315 -22.27 21.05 33.21
N ALA A 316 -21.25 20.79 34.03
CA ALA A 316 -20.60 21.83 34.83
C ALA A 316 -20.08 22.99 33.94
N PRO A 317 -20.48 24.24 34.21
CA PRO A 317 -20.21 25.36 33.31
C PRO A 317 -18.72 25.71 33.28
N ASN A 318 -18.24 26.21 32.13
CA ASN A 318 -16.87 26.68 31.99
C ASN A 318 -16.69 28.10 32.55
N THR A 319 -15.56 28.36 33.19
CA THR A 319 -15.08 29.74 33.45
C THR A 319 -14.49 30.37 32.18
N GLY A 320 -14.20 31.68 32.20
CA GLY A 320 -13.67 32.41 31.04
C GLY A 320 -12.38 31.78 30.45
N PHE A 321 -11.44 31.38 31.30
CA PHE A 321 -10.22 30.70 30.86
C PHE A 321 -10.50 29.31 30.25
N GLN A 322 -11.34 28.50 30.92
CA GLN A 322 -11.70 27.17 30.43
C GLN A 322 -12.45 27.23 29.09
N ARG A 323 -13.27 28.28 28.88
CA ARG A 323 -13.94 28.51 27.60
C ARG A 323 -12.94 28.69 26.46
N THR A 324 -11.89 29.48 26.67
CA THR A 324 -10.85 29.69 25.65
C THR A 324 -10.09 28.40 25.36
N VAL A 325 -9.71 27.64 26.40
CA VAL A 325 -9.02 26.35 26.25
C VAL A 325 -9.89 25.35 25.48
N SER A 326 -11.19 25.28 25.78
CA SER A 326 -12.16 24.43 25.09
C SER A 326 -12.35 24.81 23.61
N LEU A 327 -12.37 26.11 23.29
CA LEU A 327 -12.44 26.55 21.89
C LEU A 327 -11.16 26.22 21.11
N LEU A 328 -9.99 26.37 21.74
CA LEU A 328 -8.72 26.00 21.15
C LEU A 328 -8.62 24.49 20.93
N SER A 329 -9.08 23.66 21.88
CA SER A 329 -9.07 22.20 21.70
C SER A 329 -9.92 21.79 20.50
N ILE A 330 -11.14 22.33 20.35
CA ILE A 330 -12.01 22.10 19.19
C ILE A 330 -11.28 22.48 17.88
N PHE A 331 -10.64 23.66 17.84
CA PHE A 331 -9.89 24.09 16.66
C PHE A 331 -8.80 23.08 16.26
N PHE A 332 -7.98 22.66 17.23
CA PHE A 332 -6.89 21.71 16.96
C PHE A 332 -7.40 20.30 16.61
N THR A 333 -8.54 19.85 17.16
CA THR A 333 -9.16 18.58 16.75
C THR A 333 -9.64 18.65 15.29
N VAL A 334 -10.20 19.78 14.85
CA VAL A 334 -10.58 19.98 13.44
C VAL A 334 -9.36 19.96 12.53
N VAL A 335 -8.26 20.61 12.93
CA VAL A 335 -6.98 20.55 12.19
C VAL A 335 -6.45 19.12 12.08
N GLY A 336 -6.45 18.37 13.19
CA GLY A 336 -6.04 16.96 13.21
C GLY A 336 -6.93 16.07 12.33
N ALA A 337 -8.25 16.31 12.34
CA ALA A 337 -9.20 15.60 11.50
C ALA A 337 -8.99 15.84 10.01
N VAL A 338 -8.72 17.09 9.60
CA VAL A 338 -8.36 17.40 8.21
C VAL A 338 -7.06 16.67 7.83
N GLY A 339 -6.05 16.70 8.72
CA GLY A 339 -4.82 15.94 8.53
C GLY A 339 -5.06 14.45 8.27
N LEU A 340 -5.91 13.80 9.08
CA LEU A 340 -6.21 12.37 8.91
C LEU A 340 -6.97 12.07 7.62
N ILE A 341 -7.99 12.85 7.26
CA ILE A 341 -8.73 12.63 6.00
C ILE A 341 -7.79 12.77 4.81
N LEU A 342 -6.97 13.82 4.77
CA LEU A 342 -6.01 14.02 3.69
C LEU A 342 -4.96 12.89 3.65
N LEU A 343 -4.52 12.38 4.80
CA LEU A 343 -3.61 11.23 4.90
C LEU A 343 -4.18 9.97 4.23
N THR A 344 -5.50 9.75 4.34
CA THR A 344 -6.16 8.60 3.69
C THR A 344 -6.33 8.75 2.17
N ILE A 345 -6.28 9.99 1.66
CA ILE A 345 -6.43 10.29 0.23
C ILE A 345 -5.06 10.29 -0.45
N PHE A 346 -4.08 10.97 0.13
CA PHE A 346 -2.71 11.07 -0.39
C PHE A 346 -1.85 9.96 0.20
N ASP A 347 -1.77 8.83 -0.50
CA ASP A 347 -0.95 7.68 -0.10
C ASP A 347 0.56 7.92 -0.20
N THR A 348 1.33 7.06 0.47
CA THR A 348 2.79 7.03 0.45
C THR A 348 3.37 6.70 -0.93
N TYR A 349 2.57 6.12 -1.83
CA TYR A 349 3.02 5.62 -3.12
C TYR A 349 3.17 6.74 -4.15
N ARG A 350 2.17 7.62 -4.23
CA ARG A 350 2.12 8.73 -5.19
C ARG A 350 2.60 10.05 -4.60
N HIS A 351 2.40 10.25 -3.30
CA HIS A 351 2.57 11.56 -2.67
C HIS A 351 3.33 11.48 -1.34
N ASN A 352 4.45 10.78 -1.31
CA ASN A 352 5.26 10.54 -0.11
C ASN A 352 5.47 11.79 0.79
N THR A 353 5.91 12.90 0.19
CA THR A 353 6.13 14.17 0.93
C THR A 353 4.84 14.75 1.50
N VAL A 354 3.75 14.70 0.74
CA VAL A 354 2.43 15.20 1.19
C VAL A 354 1.89 14.32 2.29
N HIS A 355 2.04 13.00 2.15
CA HIS A 355 1.63 12.01 3.15
C HIS A 355 2.33 12.28 4.49
N HIS A 356 3.65 12.47 4.49
CA HIS A 356 4.38 12.81 5.71
C HIS A 356 3.97 14.15 6.33
N ALA A 357 3.66 15.17 5.50
CA ALA A 357 3.13 16.44 6.00
C ALA A 357 1.74 16.28 6.63
N CYS A 358 0.85 15.52 6.00
CA CYS A 358 -0.48 15.18 6.53
C CYS A 358 -0.39 14.38 7.83
N LEU A 359 0.58 13.46 7.95
CA LEU A 359 0.83 12.69 9.16
C LEU A 359 1.24 13.62 10.31
N GLY A 360 2.14 14.57 10.04
CA GLY A 360 2.54 15.59 11.01
C GLY A 360 1.37 16.48 11.44
N LEU A 361 0.51 16.90 10.50
CA LEU A 361 -0.69 17.70 10.79
C LEU A 361 -1.69 16.94 11.65
N PHE A 362 -1.92 15.66 11.34
CA PHE A 362 -2.77 14.74 12.10
C PHE A 362 -2.28 14.59 13.55
N ILE A 363 -1.03 14.15 13.73
CA ILE A 363 -0.45 13.90 15.06
C ILE A 363 -0.40 15.20 15.88
N GLY A 364 0.11 16.28 15.28
CA GLY A 364 0.24 17.57 15.96
C GLY A 364 -1.11 18.14 16.39
N GLY A 365 -2.13 18.08 15.53
CA GLY A 365 -3.48 18.55 15.84
C GLY A 365 -4.11 17.81 17.02
N TYR A 366 -4.10 16.47 17.00
CA TYR A 366 -4.72 15.69 18.08
C TYR A 366 -3.94 15.77 19.40
N VAL A 367 -2.60 15.76 19.36
CA VAL A 367 -1.78 15.87 20.59
C VAL A 367 -2.01 17.22 21.28
N VAL A 368 -1.99 18.33 20.52
CA VAL A 368 -2.25 19.66 21.11
C VAL A 368 -3.66 19.75 21.66
N SER A 369 -4.65 19.23 20.93
CA SER A 369 -6.04 19.17 21.42
C SER A 369 -6.16 18.38 22.72
N ALA A 370 -5.54 17.20 22.80
CA ALA A 370 -5.60 16.34 23.97
C ALA A 370 -4.97 17.00 25.21
N ILE A 371 -3.85 17.71 25.06
CA ILE A 371 -3.23 18.49 26.13
C ILE A 371 -4.19 19.59 26.63
N LEU A 372 -4.83 20.32 25.72
CA LEU A 372 -5.80 21.36 26.07
C LEU A 372 -7.01 20.79 26.81
N VAL A 373 -7.54 19.64 26.40
CA VAL A 373 -8.61 18.94 27.12
C VAL A 373 -8.17 18.53 28.52
N CYS A 374 -6.96 18.01 28.69
CA CYS A 374 -6.43 17.69 30.01
C CYS A 374 -6.35 18.94 30.91
N ILE A 375 -5.89 20.08 30.37
CA ILE A 375 -5.87 21.36 31.10
C ILE A 375 -7.29 21.78 31.50
N GLU A 376 -8.26 21.67 30.59
CA GLU A 376 -9.66 21.99 30.86
C GLU A 376 -10.22 21.14 32.01
N TYR A 377 -10.09 19.81 31.90
CA TYR A 377 -10.61 18.86 32.88
C TYR A 377 -9.89 18.93 34.23
N GLN A 378 -8.58 19.20 34.24
CA GLN A 378 -7.83 19.43 35.47
C GLN A 378 -8.38 20.66 36.20
N ARG A 379 -8.57 21.77 35.49
CA ARG A 379 -9.09 23.02 36.06
C ARG A 379 -10.53 22.86 36.52
N LEU A 380 -11.37 22.18 35.74
CA LEU A 380 -12.75 21.87 36.12
C LEU A 380 -12.79 20.97 37.36
N GLY A 381 -11.94 19.94 37.45
CA GLY A 381 -11.88 19.05 38.61
C GLY A 381 -11.38 19.73 39.90
N VAL A 382 -10.53 20.77 39.77
CA VAL A 382 -10.11 21.62 40.89
C VAL A 382 -11.23 22.55 41.34
N HIS A 383 -11.98 23.15 40.40
CA HIS A 383 -13.06 24.09 40.72
C HIS A 383 -14.31 23.36 41.26
N TYR A 384 -14.70 22.26 40.62
CA TYR A 384 -15.88 21.46 40.96
C TYR A 384 -15.50 20.17 41.71
N ARG A 385 -14.91 20.32 42.90
CA ARG A 385 -14.43 19.18 43.69
C ARG A 385 -15.51 18.14 44.03
N GLN A 386 -16.78 18.55 44.07
CA GLN A 386 -17.93 17.68 44.34
C GLN A 386 -18.15 16.60 43.27
N PHE A 387 -17.78 16.85 42.00
CA PHE A 387 -18.00 15.91 40.91
C PHE A 387 -16.76 15.05 40.69
N ARG A 388 -16.74 13.84 41.29
CA ARG A 388 -15.64 12.87 41.13
C ARG A 388 -15.39 12.47 39.68
N ILE A 389 -16.43 12.48 38.84
CA ILE A 389 -16.35 12.09 37.43
C ILE A 389 -15.42 12.99 36.61
N LEU A 390 -15.30 14.28 36.94
CA LEU A 390 -14.39 15.20 36.25
C LEU A 390 -12.93 14.85 36.52
N ARG A 391 -12.60 14.44 37.75
CA ARG A 391 -11.25 13.99 38.11
C ARG A 391 -10.93 12.61 37.53
N LEU A 392 -11.91 11.70 37.54
CA LEU A 392 -11.76 10.39 36.91
C LEU A 392 -11.47 10.56 35.42
N SER A 393 -12.27 11.37 34.72
CA SER A 393 -12.07 11.67 33.31
C SER A 393 -10.70 12.29 33.02
N PHE A 394 -10.26 13.26 33.84
CA PHE A 394 -8.90 13.81 33.74
C PHE A 394 -7.81 12.73 33.79
N TRP A 395 -7.84 11.85 34.79
CA TRP A 395 -6.82 10.80 34.95
C TRP A 395 -6.90 9.75 33.86
N THR A 396 -8.11 9.38 33.42
CA THR A 396 -8.30 8.45 32.29
C THR A 396 -7.69 9.02 31.01
N LYS A 397 -8.01 10.27 30.66
CA LYS A 397 -7.45 10.92 29.46
C LYS A 397 -5.95 11.12 29.54
N LEU A 398 -5.44 11.56 30.69
CA LEU A 398 -3.99 11.72 30.89
C LEU A 398 -3.27 10.37 30.73
N GLY A 399 -3.85 9.29 31.26
CA GLY A 399 -3.31 7.94 31.10
C GLY A 399 -3.19 7.53 29.63
N PHE A 400 -4.25 7.72 28.84
CA PHE A 400 -4.23 7.44 27.40
C PHE A 400 -3.18 8.28 26.67
N ILE A 401 -3.13 9.59 26.90
CA ILE A 401 -2.15 10.49 26.25
C ILE A 401 -0.71 10.06 26.56
N VAL A 402 -0.41 9.72 27.82
CA VAL A 402 0.94 9.28 28.20
C VAL A 402 1.31 7.99 27.47
N VAL A 403 0.39 7.03 27.39
CA VAL A 403 0.61 5.76 26.66
C VAL A 403 0.77 6.01 25.16
N GLU A 404 -0.08 6.82 24.55
CA GLU A 404 -0.02 7.14 23.12
C GLU A 404 1.25 7.88 22.74
N VAL A 405 1.68 8.87 23.54
CA VAL A 405 2.93 9.59 23.30
C VAL A 405 4.12 8.64 23.43
N ALA A 406 4.12 7.75 24.42
CA ALA A 406 5.18 6.75 24.58
C ALA A 406 5.24 5.79 23.37
N LEU A 407 4.10 5.27 22.94
CA LEU A 407 4.01 4.42 21.75
C LEU A 407 4.40 5.19 20.47
N GLY A 408 3.98 6.44 20.34
CA GLY A 408 4.34 7.31 19.22
C GLY A 408 5.84 7.58 19.12
N ILE A 409 6.54 7.75 20.26
CA ILE A 409 8.00 7.84 20.31
C ILE A 409 8.64 6.54 19.85
N VAL A 410 8.16 5.38 20.33
CA VAL A 410 8.64 4.06 19.88
C VAL A 410 8.46 3.92 18.38
N PHE A 411 7.27 4.24 17.87
CA PHE A 411 6.99 4.21 16.43
C PHE A 411 7.96 5.09 15.64
N ALA A 412 8.16 6.35 16.03
CA ALA A 412 9.05 7.28 15.34
C ALA A 412 10.52 6.83 15.34
N VAL A 413 11.01 6.28 16.46
CA VAL A 413 12.38 5.77 16.58
C VAL A 413 12.60 4.54 15.70
N TYR A 414 11.63 3.64 15.64
CA TYR A 414 11.76 2.39 14.88
C TYR A 414 11.44 2.57 13.39
N SER A 415 10.57 3.51 13.01
CA SER A 415 10.23 3.81 11.61
C SER A 415 11.29 4.63 10.89
N SER A 416 12.05 5.48 11.59
CA SER A 416 13.09 6.36 11.00
C SER A 416 14.37 5.65 10.56
N THR A 417 14.44 4.31 10.63
CA THR A 417 15.65 3.59 10.26
C THR A 417 15.72 3.29 8.76
N SER A 418 16.25 4.22 7.97
CA SER A 418 16.65 3.98 6.59
C SER A 418 17.90 3.09 6.55
N SER A 419 17.77 1.85 6.09
CA SER A 419 18.89 0.92 5.97
C SER A 419 19.27 0.72 4.50
N ASP A 420 20.13 1.59 3.99
CA ASP A 420 20.81 1.45 2.70
C ASP A 420 22.02 0.49 2.78
N SER A 421 21.96 -0.51 3.66
CA SER A 421 23.10 -1.37 3.97
C SER A 421 23.06 -2.68 3.21
N ARG A 422 24.24 -3.10 2.72
CA ARG A 422 24.46 -4.34 1.98
C ARG A 422 24.64 -5.60 2.83
N ASP A 423 24.45 -5.53 4.14
CA ASP A 423 24.66 -6.66 5.06
C ASP A 423 23.33 -7.31 5.50
N ASP A 424 23.20 -8.63 5.29
CA ASP A 424 21.99 -9.41 5.61
C ASP A 424 21.66 -9.39 7.11
N GLY A 425 22.67 -9.42 7.99
CA GLY A 425 22.45 -9.32 9.44
C GLY A 425 21.79 -7.99 9.82
N ARG A 426 22.22 -6.90 9.17
CA ARG A 426 21.63 -5.57 9.34
C ARG A 426 20.24 -5.45 8.70
N LEU A 427 19.96 -6.16 7.60
CA LEU A 427 18.64 -6.21 6.98
C LEU A 427 17.61 -6.92 7.85
N VAL A 428 17.96 -8.08 8.43
CA VAL A 428 17.10 -8.78 9.39
C VAL A 428 16.80 -7.89 10.58
N ARG A 429 17.81 -7.16 11.09
CA ARG A 429 17.61 -6.20 12.18
C ARG A 429 16.72 -5.03 11.76
N ALA A 430 16.86 -4.52 10.55
CA ALA A 430 16.01 -3.45 10.02
C ALA A 430 14.56 -3.92 9.82
N ALA A 431 14.35 -5.15 9.36
CA ALA A 431 13.03 -5.75 9.25
C ALA A 431 12.39 -5.99 10.61
N HIS A 432 13.15 -6.49 11.59
CA HIS A 432 12.67 -6.59 12.96
C HIS A 432 12.26 -5.23 13.52
N LYS A 433 13.02 -4.16 13.21
CA LYS A 433 12.63 -2.80 13.58
C LYS A 433 11.31 -2.38 12.92
N ARG A 434 11.09 -2.74 11.64
CA ARG A 434 9.82 -2.48 10.94
C ARG A 434 8.67 -3.28 11.53
N ASP A 435 8.88 -4.54 11.92
CA ASP A 435 7.87 -5.33 12.62
C ASP A 435 7.48 -4.69 13.96
N VAL A 436 8.46 -4.19 14.72
CA VAL A 436 8.21 -3.45 15.96
C VAL A 436 7.42 -2.17 15.68
N ALA A 437 7.79 -1.41 14.65
CA ALA A 437 7.06 -0.21 14.26
C ALA A 437 5.62 -0.54 13.82
N ALA A 438 5.41 -1.57 12.99
CA ALA A 438 4.09 -2.01 12.56
C ALA A 438 3.23 -2.47 13.74
N ALA A 439 3.77 -3.31 14.63
CA ALA A 439 3.08 -3.73 15.86
C ALA A 439 2.73 -2.55 16.77
N THR A 440 3.62 -1.55 16.84
CA THR A 440 3.37 -0.31 17.60
C THR A 440 2.26 0.52 16.96
N GLU A 441 2.20 0.62 15.64
CA GLU A 441 1.12 1.32 14.92
C GLU A 441 -0.25 0.68 15.19
N TRP A 442 -0.34 -0.65 15.11
CA TRP A 442 -1.54 -1.40 15.51
C TRP A 442 -1.92 -1.11 16.96
N SER A 443 -0.94 -1.11 17.86
CA SER A 443 -1.16 -0.82 19.29
C SER A 443 -1.68 0.61 19.50
N VAL A 444 -1.10 1.60 18.81
CA VAL A 444 -1.58 3.00 18.83
C VAL A 444 -3.02 3.08 18.36
N ALA A 445 -3.39 2.39 17.27
CA ALA A 445 -4.77 2.40 16.76
C ALA A 445 -5.78 1.85 17.77
N PHE A 446 -5.46 0.74 18.47
CA PHE A 446 -6.31 0.19 19.51
C PHE A 446 -6.43 1.09 20.74
N VAL A 447 -5.31 1.63 21.22
CA VAL A 447 -5.29 2.56 22.37
C VAL A 447 -6.07 3.84 22.03
N PHE A 448 -5.88 4.40 20.83
CA PHE A 448 -6.63 5.56 20.34
C PHE A 448 -8.13 5.31 20.28
N THR A 449 -8.54 4.11 19.88
CA THR A 449 -9.96 3.73 19.92
C THR A 449 -10.51 3.78 21.35
N LEU A 450 -9.77 3.27 22.33
CA LEU A 450 -10.16 3.34 23.74
C LEU A 450 -10.18 4.79 24.27
N TYR A 451 -9.23 5.63 23.83
CA TYR A 451 -9.22 7.06 24.13
C TYR A 451 -10.49 7.75 23.61
N VAL A 452 -10.87 7.52 22.35
CA VAL A 452 -12.11 8.06 21.77
C VAL A 452 -13.34 7.59 22.57
N LEU A 453 -13.40 6.31 22.93
CA LEU A 453 -14.50 5.76 23.75
C LEU A 453 -14.56 6.37 25.16
N SER A 454 -13.45 6.87 25.71
CA SER A 454 -13.43 7.50 27.03
C SER A 454 -14.33 8.74 27.13
N TYR A 455 -14.61 9.41 26.01
CA TYR A 455 -15.53 10.56 25.95
C TYR A 455 -16.99 10.20 26.28
N ILE A 456 -17.36 8.92 26.20
CA ILE A 456 -18.67 8.47 26.68
C ILE A 456 -18.83 8.83 28.16
N ILE A 457 -17.79 8.66 28.97
CA ILE A 457 -17.79 8.95 30.42
C ILE A 457 -18.16 10.41 30.68
N ASP A 458 -17.75 11.33 29.80
CA ASP A 458 -17.98 12.76 29.94
C ASP A 458 -19.41 13.18 29.57
N LEU A 459 -20.02 12.44 28.64
CA LEU A 459 -21.37 12.68 28.18
C LEU A 459 -22.43 11.96 29.03
N LEU A 460 -22.05 10.90 29.77
CA LEU A 460 -22.95 10.15 30.67
C LEU A 460 -23.78 11.05 31.61
N PRO A 461 -23.23 12.08 32.29
CA PRO A 461 -24.00 12.93 33.19
C PRO A 461 -25.08 13.79 32.51
N ALA A 462 -25.03 13.94 31.18
CA ALA A 462 -26.03 14.69 30.43
C ALA A 462 -27.26 13.84 30.05
N ILE A 463 -27.20 12.51 30.25
CA ILE A 463 -28.29 11.59 29.94
C ILE A 463 -29.37 11.73 31.03
N GLN A 464 -30.60 12.02 30.61
CA GLN A 464 -31.75 12.07 31.52
C GLN A 464 -32.09 10.67 32.01
N SER A 465 -31.80 10.39 33.29
CA SER A 465 -32.50 9.33 34.02
C SER A 465 -33.50 9.99 34.98
N ARG A 466 -34.62 9.30 35.26
CA ARG A 466 -35.74 9.83 36.08
C ARG A 466 -35.30 10.45 37.43
N ASN A 467 -34.15 10.06 37.95
CA ASN A 467 -33.63 10.48 39.25
C ASN A 467 -32.27 11.23 39.19
N HIS A 468 -31.74 11.57 38.01
CA HIS A 468 -30.44 12.23 37.89
C HIS A 468 -30.57 13.75 37.69
N ILE A 469 -30.05 14.53 38.65
CA ILE A 469 -29.97 15.99 38.53
C ILE A 469 -28.70 16.36 37.73
N PRO A 470 -28.83 17.05 36.59
CA PRO A 470 -27.70 17.50 35.77
C PRO A 470 -26.69 18.34 36.56
N GLN A 471 -25.40 18.21 36.24
CA GLN A 471 -24.31 18.86 36.99
C GLN A 471 -24.43 20.38 37.05
N GLY A 472 -24.87 21.02 35.96
CA GLY A 472 -25.05 22.47 35.95
C GLY A 472 -26.24 22.94 36.80
N LEU A 473 -27.29 22.11 36.95
CA LEU A 473 -28.43 22.38 37.84
C LEU A 473 -28.07 22.19 39.33
N VAL A 474 -27.22 21.21 39.66
CA VAL A 474 -26.68 21.08 41.03
C VAL A 474 -25.87 22.32 41.44
N HIS A 475 -25.18 22.95 40.48
CA HIS A 475 -24.45 24.19 40.76
C HIS A 475 -25.36 25.41 40.91
N SER A 476 -26.38 25.58 40.05
CA SER A 476 -27.35 26.67 40.20
C SER A 476 -28.13 26.56 41.51
N ASN A 477 -28.46 25.34 41.93
CA ASN A 477 -29.24 25.07 43.15
C ASN A 477 -28.38 24.94 44.41
N GLY A 478 -27.05 25.11 44.30
CA GLY A 478 -26.17 25.31 45.45
C GLY A 478 -26.44 26.60 46.23
N ALA A 479 -27.35 27.46 45.74
CA ALA A 479 -27.92 28.59 46.46
C ALA A 479 -29.30 28.31 47.08
N THR A 480 -30.00 27.21 46.75
CA THR A 480 -31.30 26.86 47.35
C THR A 480 -31.64 25.38 47.07
N ILE A 481 -31.73 24.59 48.14
CA ILE A 481 -32.39 23.28 48.09
C ILE A 481 -33.89 23.54 48.23
N SER A 482 -34.64 23.31 47.14
CA SER A 482 -36.03 22.85 47.22
C SER A 482 -36.29 21.89 46.05
N PRO A 483 -36.88 20.70 46.26
CA PRO A 483 -37.38 19.88 45.18
C PRO A 483 -38.55 20.59 44.48
N PRO A 484 -38.81 20.32 43.19
CA PRO A 484 -40.01 20.85 42.54
C PRO A 484 -41.23 20.26 43.25
N GLU A 485 -42.05 21.14 43.86
CA GLU A 485 -43.40 20.78 44.28
C GLU A 485 -44.17 20.30 43.04
N SER A 486 -44.80 19.15 43.22
CA SER A 486 -45.57 18.43 42.23
C SER A 486 -46.72 19.26 41.66
N GLU A 487 -46.76 19.44 40.34
CA GLU A 487 -48.00 19.65 39.59
C GLU A 487 -48.79 18.33 39.59
N VAL A 488 -49.44 18.02 40.72
CA VAL A 488 -50.53 17.05 40.80
C VAL A 488 -51.66 17.72 41.57
N GLU A 489 -52.27 18.73 40.98
CA GLU A 489 -53.62 19.19 41.32
C GLU A 489 -54.11 20.18 40.25
N GLN A 490 -54.70 19.64 39.18
CA GLN A 490 -55.77 20.25 38.37
C GLN A 490 -55.99 19.41 37.11
N GLY A 491 -56.76 18.33 37.25
CA GLY A 491 -57.10 17.46 36.12
C GLY A 491 -58.06 16.30 36.43
N GLN A 492 -58.80 16.36 37.54
CA GLN A 492 -59.89 15.41 37.84
C GLN A 492 -61.02 16.15 38.58
N ALA A 493 -61.78 16.96 37.84
CA ALA A 493 -63.10 17.43 38.24
C ALA A 493 -63.87 17.95 37.00
N GLN A 494 -64.13 17.09 36.02
CA GLN A 494 -65.18 17.32 35.02
C GLN A 494 -65.64 15.97 34.46
N GLY A 495 -66.75 15.46 35.01
CA GLY A 495 -67.38 14.22 34.56
C GLY A 495 -68.14 13.52 35.68
N ASP A 496 -69.20 14.17 36.19
CA ASP A 496 -70.47 13.50 36.58
C ASP A 496 -71.45 14.50 37.22
N SER A 497 -72.29 15.10 36.39
CA SER A 497 -73.60 15.64 36.79
C SER A 497 -74.51 15.87 35.58
N LEU A 498 -75.06 14.78 35.01
CA LEU A 498 -76.28 14.80 34.19
C LEU A 498 -77.04 13.46 34.33
N VAL A 499 -77.74 13.31 35.46
CA VAL A 499 -79.07 12.67 35.55
C VAL A 499 -79.88 13.54 36.52
N GLY A 500 -80.95 14.14 36.02
CA GLY A 500 -81.82 15.07 36.75
C GLY A 500 -82.45 16.08 35.81
#